data_AF-A0A7K4H256-F1
#
_entry.id   AF-A0A7K4H256-F1
#
_cell.length_a   1.000
_cell.length_b   1.000
_cell.length_c   1.000
_cell.angle_alpha   90.00
_cell.angle_beta   90.00
_cell.angle_gamma   90.00
#
_symmetry.space_group_name_H-M   'P 1'
#
loop_
_entity.id
_entity.type
_entity.pdbx_description
1 polymer ?
#
loop_
_entity_poly.entity_id
_entity_poly.type
_entity_poly.pdbx_seq_one_letter_code
_entity_poly.pdbx_strand_id
1 'polypeptide(L)'
;MLFQDIFLNFGFWDALEMGLYFIIVGYFVLLFFYFLLIRYRTSKKLYWLFFSFLFICFGIGRVFFIIYYFFAPELYTGTNGDEVVAFLMMNYRLATFFTWLGTACAVGVLGILLFPPETQEGKTRGGSFKDWFKNRNNITLLVRIGLFIIPVVIGILTLTLPESLFIDPDFIDDYGITIEPINVNILGWEYPLCRFLWNFIFMPLFVTLIPFIFLYLAWKTFGVLRKSYALNAIGFFLYFIGRILQGALDVAVLPHVRAILPPLIILLALLILVIANTYEQLK
;
A
#
# COMPACT_ATOMS: atom_id res chain seq x y z
N MET A 1 21.99 26.79 2.68
CA MET A 1 21.85 26.73 4.14
C MET A 1 20.46 26.19 4.46
N LEU A 2 20.20 24.89 4.25
CA LEU A 2 18.86 24.28 4.37
C LEU A 2 18.66 23.46 5.65
N PHE A 3 19.66 23.40 6.53
CA PHE A 3 19.67 22.55 7.73
C PHE A 3 20.39 23.20 8.92
N GLN A 4 20.38 24.54 8.99
CA GLN A 4 21.10 25.26 10.05
C GLN A 4 20.20 25.68 11.23
N ASP A 5 18.88 25.59 11.05
CA ASP A 5 17.93 25.84 12.12
C ASP A 5 17.56 24.52 12.81
N ILE A 6 17.43 24.59 14.13
CA ILE A 6 17.01 23.50 15.01
C ILE A 6 15.62 23.06 14.53
N PHE A 7 15.48 21.80 14.10
CA PHE A 7 14.17 21.22 13.83
C PHE A 7 13.26 21.45 15.04
N LEU A 8 12.10 22.08 14.83
CA LEU A 8 11.23 22.55 15.92
C LEU A 8 10.30 21.44 16.40
N ASN A 9 9.86 20.56 15.50
CA ASN A 9 8.92 19.47 15.80
C ASN A 9 9.57 18.07 15.69
N PHE A 10 10.89 17.99 15.48
CA PHE A 10 11.60 16.73 15.25
C PHE A 10 12.38 16.27 16.49
N GLY A 11 11.83 15.28 17.18
CA GLY A 11 12.44 14.67 18.35
C GLY A 11 13.34 13.47 18.04
N PHE A 12 13.92 12.90 19.10
CA PHE A 12 14.68 11.65 19.02
C PHE A 12 13.85 10.47 18.48
N TRP A 13 12.58 10.37 18.90
CA TRP A 13 11.68 9.30 18.49
C TRP A 13 11.29 9.42 17.01
N ASP A 14 11.13 10.64 16.51
CA ASP A 14 10.85 10.93 15.10
C ASP A 14 12.05 10.57 14.24
N ALA A 15 13.27 10.89 14.70
CA ALA A 15 14.51 10.47 14.04
C ALA A 15 14.63 8.95 13.92
N LEU A 16 14.29 8.23 14.99
CA LEU A 16 14.30 6.77 15.02
C LEU A 16 13.24 6.19 14.07
N GLU A 17 12.00 6.67 14.16
CA GLU A 17 10.89 6.20 13.30
C GLU A 17 11.20 6.45 11.81
N MET A 18 11.67 7.66 11.50
CA MET A 18 12.10 8.05 10.15
C MET A 18 13.23 7.14 9.64
N GLY A 19 14.25 6.89 10.47
CA GLY A 19 15.36 5.99 10.13
C GLY A 19 14.89 4.57 9.81
N LEU A 20 13.99 4.00 10.62
CA LEU A 20 13.42 2.68 10.36
C LEU A 20 12.60 2.66 9.06
N TYR A 21 11.85 3.72 8.73
CA TYR A 21 11.14 3.79 7.45
C TYR A 21 12.05 3.96 6.25
N PHE A 22 13.18 4.66 6.35
CA PHE A 22 14.17 4.68 5.28
C PHE A 22 14.77 3.29 5.02
N ILE A 23 15.03 2.52 6.08
CA ILE A 23 15.46 1.11 5.93
C ILE A 23 14.38 0.31 5.19
N ILE A 24 13.10 0.47 5.56
CA ILE A 24 11.96 -0.17 4.88
C ILE A 24 11.91 0.19 3.39
N VAL A 25 12.09 1.47 3.05
CA VAL A 25 12.16 1.92 1.65
C VAL A 25 13.32 1.23 0.92
N GLY A 26 14.49 1.13 1.54
CA GLY A 26 15.64 0.39 1.01
C GLY A 26 15.30 -1.08 0.70
N TYR A 27 14.63 -1.78 1.62
CA TYR A 27 14.18 -3.16 1.40
C TYR A 27 13.17 -3.28 0.25
N PHE A 28 12.24 -2.33 0.12
CA PHE A 28 11.32 -2.30 -1.01
C PHE A 28 12.03 -2.17 -2.35
N VAL A 29 13.04 -1.30 -2.44
CA VAL A 29 13.84 -1.12 -3.65
C VAL A 29 14.65 -2.39 -3.96
N LEU A 30 15.23 -3.03 -2.94
CA LEU A 30 15.95 -4.30 -3.12
C LEU A 30 15.03 -5.41 -3.64
N LEU A 31 13.83 -5.56 -3.05
CA LEU A 31 12.82 -6.51 -3.51
C LEU A 31 12.35 -6.21 -4.94
N PHE A 32 12.15 -4.94 -5.27
CA PHE A 32 11.83 -4.50 -6.64
C PHE A 32 12.87 -5.01 -7.64
N PHE A 33 14.16 -4.75 -7.40
CA PHE A 33 15.24 -5.19 -8.29
C PHE A 33 15.39 -6.71 -8.31
N TYR A 34 15.23 -7.38 -7.17
CA TYR A 34 15.24 -8.84 -7.10
C TYR A 34 14.16 -9.45 -8.01
N PHE A 35 12.91 -9.02 -7.87
CA PHE A 35 11.82 -9.55 -8.69
C PHE A 35 11.91 -9.14 -10.15
N LEU A 36 12.41 -7.94 -10.46
CA LEU A 36 12.56 -7.48 -11.83
C LEU A 36 13.70 -8.20 -12.56
N LEU A 37 14.90 -8.09 -12.02
CA LEU A 37 16.14 -8.47 -12.70
C LEU A 37 16.44 -9.94 -12.59
N ILE A 38 16.11 -10.57 -11.47
CA ILE A 38 16.38 -12.00 -11.25
C ILE A 38 15.17 -12.83 -11.65
N ARG A 39 13.99 -12.59 -11.05
CA ARG A 39 12.83 -13.48 -11.26
C ARG A 39 12.12 -13.26 -12.59
N TYR A 40 11.73 -12.02 -12.90
CA TYR A 40 10.97 -11.72 -14.11
C TYR A 40 11.83 -11.88 -15.37
N ARG A 41 13.08 -11.40 -15.36
CA ARG A 41 13.98 -11.57 -16.51
C ARG A 41 14.19 -13.05 -16.88
N THR A 42 14.32 -13.92 -15.88
CA THR A 42 14.59 -15.36 -16.08
C THR A 42 13.34 -16.12 -16.51
N SER A 43 12.22 -15.93 -15.82
CA SER A 43 11.02 -16.74 -16.05
C SER A 43 10.00 -16.13 -17.02
N LYS A 44 10.10 -14.83 -17.29
CA LYS A 44 9.16 -14.02 -18.11
C LYS A 44 7.70 -14.11 -17.68
N LYS A 45 7.41 -14.66 -16.50
CA LYS A 45 6.04 -14.77 -15.99
C LYS A 45 5.55 -13.41 -15.49
N LEU A 46 4.40 -12.97 -15.99
CA LEU A 46 3.85 -11.65 -15.70
C LEU A 46 3.67 -11.36 -14.21
N TYR A 47 3.26 -12.34 -13.39
CA TYR A 47 3.04 -12.08 -11.96
C TYR A 47 4.30 -11.63 -11.22
N TRP A 48 5.51 -12.00 -11.66
CA TRP A 48 6.75 -11.46 -11.07
C TRP A 48 6.98 -9.99 -11.41
N LEU A 49 6.56 -9.55 -12.59
CA LEU A 49 6.58 -8.15 -12.97
C LEU A 49 5.61 -7.34 -12.09
N PHE A 50 4.41 -7.87 -11.86
CA PHE A 50 3.45 -7.25 -10.94
C PHE A 50 4.00 -7.20 -9.49
N PHE A 51 4.69 -8.24 -9.01
CA PHE A 51 5.37 -8.19 -7.71
C PHE A 51 6.45 -7.11 -7.65
N SER A 52 7.24 -6.98 -8.71
CA SER A 52 8.23 -5.91 -8.79
C SER A 52 7.55 -4.54 -8.68
N PHE A 53 6.53 -4.27 -9.50
CA PHE A 53 5.80 -3.00 -9.45
C PHE A 53 5.11 -2.73 -8.11
N LEU A 54 4.60 -3.77 -7.43
CA LEU A 54 4.06 -3.66 -6.09
C LEU A 54 5.08 -3.03 -5.12
N PHE A 55 6.31 -3.56 -5.08
CA PHE A 55 7.30 -3.10 -4.10
C PHE A 55 7.81 -1.69 -4.40
N ILE A 56 8.02 -1.33 -5.66
CA ILE A 56 8.44 0.05 -5.99
C ILE A 56 7.32 1.06 -5.71
N CYS A 57 6.05 0.72 -5.99
CA CYS A 57 4.92 1.58 -5.64
C CYS A 57 4.81 1.78 -4.13
N PHE A 58 4.98 0.73 -3.32
CA PHE A 58 5.01 0.86 -1.85
C PHE A 58 6.23 1.65 -1.36
N GLY A 59 7.40 1.48 -1.99
CA GLY A 59 8.60 2.28 -1.69
C GLY A 59 8.37 3.77 -1.95
N ILE A 60 7.87 4.14 -3.13
CA ILE A 60 7.57 5.53 -3.50
C ILE A 60 6.49 6.11 -2.56
N GLY A 61 5.40 5.36 -2.33
CA GLY A 61 4.35 5.79 -1.41
C GLY A 61 4.90 6.04 0.01
N ARG A 62 5.84 5.22 0.47
CA ARG A 62 6.47 5.40 1.79
C ARG A 62 7.40 6.61 1.84
N VAL A 63 8.10 6.95 0.76
CA VAL A 63 8.89 8.20 0.68
C VAL A 63 7.97 9.42 0.85
N PHE A 64 6.83 9.46 0.16
CA PHE A 64 5.86 10.55 0.32
C PHE A 64 5.28 10.61 1.74
N PHE A 65 5.02 9.47 2.38
CA PHE A 65 4.63 9.45 3.79
C PHE A 65 5.74 9.97 4.71
N ILE A 66 7.01 9.67 4.44
CA ILE A 66 8.14 10.20 5.22
C ILE A 66 8.17 11.74 5.09
N ILE A 67 8.00 12.27 3.87
CA ILE A 67 7.93 13.72 3.66
C ILE A 67 6.74 14.30 4.44
N TYR A 68 5.57 13.70 4.32
CA TYR A 68 4.34 14.12 5.00
C TYR A 68 4.49 14.16 6.53
N TYR A 69 5.05 13.11 7.15
CA TYR A 69 5.11 13.01 8.62
C TYR A 69 6.29 13.76 9.24
N PHE A 70 7.44 13.83 8.57
CA PHE A 70 8.69 14.29 9.21
C PHE A 70 9.25 15.59 8.63
N PHE A 71 9.06 15.86 7.33
CA PHE A 71 9.69 17.02 6.67
C PHE A 71 8.72 18.17 6.44
N ALA A 72 7.48 17.87 6.06
CA ALA A 72 6.48 18.89 5.76
C ALA A 72 6.07 19.73 7.00
N PRO A 73 5.88 19.15 8.20
CA PRO A 73 5.54 19.93 9.40
C PRO A 73 6.64 20.93 9.81
N GLU A 74 7.90 20.63 9.49
CA GLU A 74 9.06 21.49 9.81
C GLU A 74 9.12 22.76 8.96
N LEU A 75 8.33 22.84 7.87
CA LEU A 75 8.24 24.04 7.04
C LEU A 75 7.35 25.13 7.66
N TYR A 76 6.65 24.81 8.76
CA TYR A 76 5.74 25.74 9.40
C TYR A 76 6.50 26.78 10.23
N THR A 77 6.27 28.06 9.91
CA THR A 77 6.89 29.21 10.56
C THR A 77 5.91 30.02 11.42
N GLY A 78 4.69 29.49 11.64
CA GLY A 78 3.62 30.17 12.37
C GLY A 78 2.76 31.12 11.52
N THR A 79 3.20 31.47 10.32
CA THR A 79 2.51 32.45 9.45
C THR A 79 2.13 31.89 8.07
N ASN A 80 2.59 30.70 7.71
CA ASN A 80 2.46 30.10 6.37
C ASN A 80 1.59 28.82 6.37
N GLY A 81 0.61 28.73 7.26
CA GLY A 81 -0.21 27.54 7.47
C GLY A 81 -0.85 26.97 6.19
N ASP A 82 -1.48 27.84 5.38
CA ASP A 82 -2.14 27.43 4.13
C ASP A 82 -1.18 26.74 3.15
N GLU A 83 0.05 27.27 2.99
CA GLU A 83 1.05 26.72 2.08
C GLU A 83 1.59 25.37 2.58
N VAL A 84 1.82 25.25 3.88
CA VAL A 84 2.29 24.00 4.51
C VAL A 84 1.22 22.92 4.41
N VAL A 85 -0.05 23.26 4.66
CA VAL A 85 -1.17 22.33 4.54
C VAL A 85 -1.34 21.87 3.09
N ALA A 86 -1.24 22.76 2.11
CA ALA A 86 -1.28 22.36 0.69
C ALA A 86 -0.15 21.37 0.35
N PHE A 87 1.06 21.60 0.87
CA PHE A 87 2.19 20.69 0.70
C PHE A 87 1.97 19.35 1.41
N LEU A 88 1.50 19.34 2.66
CA LEU A 88 1.11 18.15 3.41
C LEU A 88 0.07 17.33 2.63
N MET A 89 -1.01 17.97 2.20
CA MET A 89 -2.11 17.31 1.49
C MET A 89 -1.67 16.72 0.15
N MET A 90 -0.82 17.42 -0.61
CA MET A 90 -0.24 16.89 -1.85
C MET A 90 0.59 15.62 -1.58
N ASN A 91 1.48 15.65 -0.58
CA ASN A 91 2.30 14.48 -0.23
C ASN A 91 1.43 13.31 0.26
N TYR A 92 0.41 13.55 1.08
CA TYR A 92 -0.54 12.54 1.52
C TYR A 92 -1.28 11.89 0.34
N ARG A 93 -1.77 12.70 -0.60
CA ARG A 93 -2.48 12.23 -1.80
C ARG A 93 -1.59 11.37 -2.68
N LEU A 94 -0.36 11.81 -2.93
CA LEU A 94 0.62 11.04 -3.70
C LEU A 94 0.98 9.73 -2.99
N ALA A 95 1.24 9.78 -1.68
CA ALA A 95 1.52 8.59 -0.88
C ALA A 95 0.40 7.55 -0.98
N THR A 96 -0.84 8.01 -0.83
CA THR A 96 -2.04 7.18 -0.88
C THR A 96 -2.28 6.63 -2.29
N PHE A 97 -2.10 7.46 -3.33
CA PHE A 97 -2.17 7.04 -4.74
C PHE A 97 -1.20 5.90 -5.06
N PHE A 98 0.08 6.06 -4.72
CA PHE A 98 1.10 5.02 -4.96
C PHE A 98 0.82 3.76 -4.14
N THR A 99 0.28 3.90 -2.93
CA THR A 99 -0.15 2.75 -2.14
C THR A 99 -1.29 2.00 -2.84
N TRP A 100 -2.28 2.70 -3.39
CA TRP A 100 -3.37 2.09 -4.16
C TRP A 100 -2.90 1.45 -5.47
N LEU A 101 -1.91 2.02 -6.16
CA LEU A 101 -1.26 1.37 -7.31
C LEU A 101 -0.51 0.08 -6.91
N GLY A 102 0.17 0.08 -5.76
CA GLY A 102 0.79 -1.12 -5.22
C GLY A 102 -0.24 -2.21 -4.89
N THR A 103 -1.36 -1.82 -4.28
CA THR A 103 -2.52 -2.70 -4.04
C THR A 103 -3.11 -3.24 -5.34
N ALA A 104 -3.24 -2.40 -6.38
CA ALA A 104 -3.66 -2.84 -7.71
C ALA A 104 -2.73 -3.92 -8.25
N CYS A 105 -1.41 -3.73 -8.10
CA CYS A 105 -0.43 -4.72 -8.53
C CYS A 105 -0.58 -6.05 -7.77
N ALA A 106 -0.79 -6.00 -6.46
CA ALA A 106 -1.00 -7.18 -5.63
C ALA A 106 -2.28 -7.94 -6.01
N VAL A 107 -3.37 -7.22 -6.24
CA VAL A 107 -4.63 -7.79 -6.69
C VAL A 107 -4.53 -8.27 -8.16
N GLY A 108 -3.68 -7.65 -8.98
CA GLY A 108 -3.32 -8.12 -10.31
C GLY A 108 -2.60 -9.47 -10.29
N VAL A 109 -1.65 -9.66 -9.36
CA VAL A 109 -1.02 -10.97 -9.09
C VAL A 109 -2.09 -12.00 -8.74
N LEU A 110 -2.97 -11.66 -7.80
CA LEU A 110 -4.10 -12.50 -7.40
C LEU A 110 -4.94 -12.91 -8.61
N GLY A 111 -5.30 -11.96 -9.47
CA GLY A 111 -6.10 -12.23 -10.66
C GLY A 111 -5.40 -13.20 -11.60
N ILE A 112 -4.07 -13.12 -11.74
CA ILE A 112 -3.28 -14.06 -12.54
C ILE A 112 -3.24 -15.46 -11.90
N LEU A 113 -3.07 -15.54 -10.59
CA LEU A 113 -2.87 -16.82 -9.89
C LEU A 113 -4.17 -17.60 -9.67
N LEU A 114 -5.27 -16.91 -9.38
CA LEU A 114 -6.60 -17.55 -9.23
C LEU A 114 -7.20 -17.93 -10.58
N PHE A 115 -6.94 -17.12 -11.60
CA PHE A 115 -7.50 -17.27 -12.93
C PHE A 115 -6.38 -17.25 -13.97
N PRO A 116 -5.59 -18.34 -14.07
CA PRO A 116 -4.52 -18.43 -15.04
C PRO A 116 -5.07 -18.21 -16.45
N PRO A 117 -4.38 -17.43 -17.31
CA PRO A 117 -4.81 -17.23 -18.68
C PRO A 117 -4.80 -18.58 -19.40
N GLU A 118 -5.98 -19.11 -19.73
CA GLU A 118 -6.08 -20.28 -20.61
C GLU A 118 -5.51 -19.90 -21.98
N THR A 119 -4.64 -20.76 -22.52
CA THR A 119 -4.19 -20.69 -23.90
C THR A 119 -5.44 -20.71 -24.79
N GLN A 120 -5.76 -19.59 -25.42
CA GLN A 120 -6.96 -19.44 -26.24
C GLN A 120 -6.88 -20.30 -27.50
N GLU A 121 -7.23 -21.57 -27.39
CA GLU A 121 -7.70 -22.37 -28.54
C GLU A 121 -9.23 -22.30 -28.56
N GLY A 122 -9.76 -21.34 -29.31
CA GLY A 122 -11.19 -21.24 -29.52
C GLY A 122 -11.66 -19.88 -29.99
N LYS A 123 -11.38 -19.52 -31.24
CA LYS A 123 -12.05 -18.41 -31.93
C LYS A 123 -13.55 -18.71 -32.05
N THR A 124 -14.36 -18.30 -31.08
CA THR A 124 -15.80 -18.16 -31.30
C THR A 124 -16.08 -16.76 -31.83
N ARG A 125 -16.02 -16.65 -33.16
CA ARG A 125 -16.50 -15.48 -33.92
C ARG A 125 -18.04 -15.47 -33.87
N GLY A 126 -18.63 -14.37 -33.41
CA GLY A 126 -20.01 -13.98 -33.74
C GLY A 126 -21.12 -14.42 -32.78
N GLY A 127 -21.05 -14.03 -31.50
CA GLY A 127 -22.18 -14.13 -30.55
C GLY A 127 -22.62 -12.76 -30.06
N SER A 128 -23.91 -12.59 -29.80
CA SER A 128 -24.50 -11.37 -29.20
C SER A 128 -23.77 -11.00 -27.89
N PHE A 129 -23.76 -9.71 -27.50
CA PHE A 129 -23.12 -9.23 -26.27
C PHE A 129 -23.55 -10.02 -25.03
N LYS A 130 -24.79 -10.54 -25.04
CA LYS A 130 -25.39 -11.40 -24.01
C LYS A 130 -24.76 -12.81 -23.96
N ASP A 131 -24.43 -13.39 -25.11
CA ASP A 131 -23.76 -14.70 -25.20
C ASP A 131 -22.28 -14.60 -24.83
N TRP A 132 -21.66 -13.45 -25.13
CA TRP A 132 -20.31 -13.14 -24.69
C TRP A 132 -20.20 -13.06 -23.15
N PHE A 133 -21.16 -12.40 -22.49
CA PHE A 133 -21.23 -12.35 -21.02
C PHE A 133 -21.56 -13.70 -20.37
N LYS A 134 -22.22 -14.61 -21.08
CA LYS A 134 -22.57 -15.94 -20.56
C LYS A 134 -21.38 -16.90 -20.57
N ASN A 135 -20.33 -16.59 -21.32
CA ASN A 135 -19.13 -17.41 -21.38
C ASN A 135 -18.30 -17.24 -20.10
N ARG A 136 -18.09 -18.34 -19.37
CA ARG A 136 -17.34 -18.39 -18.11
C ARG A 136 -15.92 -17.82 -18.23
N ASN A 137 -15.28 -18.01 -19.39
CA ASN A 137 -13.93 -17.50 -19.65
C ASN A 137 -13.90 -15.96 -19.77
N ASN A 138 -14.94 -15.35 -20.35
CA ASN A 138 -15.05 -13.90 -20.44
C ASN A 138 -15.37 -13.27 -19.09
N ILE A 139 -16.26 -13.88 -18.30
CA ILE A 139 -16.54 -13.45 -16.92
C ILE A 139 -15.25 -13.48 -16.09
N THR A 140 -14.45 -14.53 -16.24
CA THR A 140 -13.19 -14.71 -15.51
C THR A 140 -12.19 -13.61 -15.86
N LEU A 141 -12.08 -13.27 -17.14
CA LEU A 141 -11.26 -12.16 -17.62
C LEU A 141 -11.77 -10.80 -17.11
N LEU A 142 -13.08 -10.58 -17.12
CA LEU A 142 -13.70 -9.37 -16.56
C LEU A 142 -13.45 -9.22 -15.06
N VAL A 143 -13.56 -10.29 -14.29
CA VAL A 143 -13.27 -10.28 -12.85
C VAL A 143 -11.81 -9.91 -12.62
N ARG A 144 -10.87 -10.47 -13.38
CA ARG A 144 -9.44 -10.13 -13.28
C ARG A 144 -9.18 -8.65 -13.60
N ILE A 145 -9.79 -8.14 -14.68
CA ILE A 145 -9.66 -6.73 -15.07
C ILE A 145 -10.29 -5.83 -14.00
N GLY A 146 -11.49 -6.14 -13.53
CA GLY A 146 -12.19 -5.37 -12.50
C GLY A 146 -11.40 -5.31 -11.19
N LEU A 147 -10.89 -6.45 -10.73
CA LEU A 147 -10.05 -6.54 -9.53
C LEU A 147 -8.80 -5.66 -9.62
N PHE A 148 -8.19 -5.54 -10.81
CA PHE A 148 -7.05 -4.64 -11.02
C PHE A 148 -7.47 -3.17 -11.15
N ILE A 149 -8.52 -2.88 -11.92
CA ILE A 149 -8.96 -1.51 -12.22
C ILE A 149 -9.53 -0.79 -10.99
N ILE A 150 -10.29 -1.48 -10.12
CA ILE A 150 -10.94 -0.83 -8.98
C ILE A 150 -9.93 -0.12 -8.06
N PRO A 151 -8.84 -0.76 -7.58
CA PRO A 151 -7.78 -0.08 -6.83
C PRO A 151 -7.14 1.10 -7.57
N VAL A 152 -6.96 1.00 -8.90
CA VAL A 152 -6.40 2.10 -9.71
C VAL A 152 -7.36 3.30 -9.73
N VAL A 153 -8.66 3.06 -9.91
CA VAL A 153 -9.69 4.10 -9.88
C VAL A 153 -9.72 4.77 -8.51
N ILE A 154 -9.68 4.00 -7.41
CA ILE A 154 -9.59 4.56 -6.05
C ILE A 154 -8.35 5.44 -5.88
N GLY A 155 -7.21 5.00 -6.42
CA GLY A 155 -5.99 5.81 -6.48
C GLY A 155 -6.22 7.15 -7.19
N ILE A 156 -6.76 7.13 -8.41
CA ILE A 156 -7.04 8.34 -9.21
C ILE A 156 -8.03 9.27 -8.50
N LEU A 157 -9.08 8.71 -7.88
CA LEU A 157 -10.04 9.47 -7.09
C LEU A 157 -9.36 10.20 -5.92
N THR A 158 -8.36 9.59 -5.30
CA THR A 158 -7.57 10.22 -4.23
C THR A 158 -6.88 11.50 -4.69
N LEU A 159 -6.43 11.56 -5.96
CA LEU A 159 -5.78 12.76 -6.51
C LEU A 159 -6.79 13.85 -6.89
N THR A 160 -8.00 13.48 -7.27
CA THR A 160 -8.97 14.37 -7.94
C THR A 160 -10.07 14.90 -7.03
N LEU A 161 -10.41 14.18 -5.96
CA LEU A 161 -11.44 14.57 -5.01
C LEU A 161 -11.02 15.82 -4.19
N PRO A 162 -11.97 16.63 -3.69
CA PRO A 162 -11.68 17.88 -2.97
C PRO A 162 -10.96 17.66 -1.63
N GLU A 163 -10.21 18.66 -1.18
CA GLU A 163 -9.38 18.60 0.03
C GLU A 163 -10.19 18.47 1.32
N SER A 164 -11.38 19.05 1.37
CA SER A 164 -12.30 18.94 2.52
C SER A 164 -12.68 17.50 2.90
N LEU A 165 -12.55 16.54 1.97
CA LEU A 165 -12.82 15.12 2.23
C LEU A 165 -11.64 14.37 2.87
N PHE A 166 -10.43 14.93 2.80
CA PHE A 166 -9.20 14.29 3.25
C PHE A 166 -8.45 15.08 4.32
N ILE A 167 -8.82 16.32 4.60
CA ILE A 167 -8.06 17.15 5.53
C ILE A 167 -8.21 16.64 6.97
N ASP A 168 -7.14 16.65 7.75
CA ASP A 168 -7.20 16.26 9.15
C ASP A 168 -7.87 17.37 9.97
N PRO A 169 -8.78 17.07 10.92
CA PRO A 169 -9.36 18.11 11.77
C PRO A 169 -8.29 18.87 12.55
N ASP A 170 -7.24 18.18 12.99
CA ASP A 170 -6.12 18.75 13.75
C ASP A 170 -5.40 19.87 12.99
N PHE A 171 -5.45 19.87 11.65
CA PHE A 171 -4.80 20.92 10.86
C PHE A 171 -5.43 22.30 11.07
N ILE A 172 -6.71 22.37 11.43
CA ILE A 172 -7.41 23.63 11.74
C ILE A 172 -6.76 24.28 12.96
N ASP A 173 -6.48 23.49 13.99
CA ASP A 173 -5.90 23.99 15.23
C ASP A 173 -4.38 24.19 15.10
N ASP A 174 -3.68 23.27 14.42
CA ASP A 174 -2.21 23.28 14.31
C ASP A 174 -1.69 24.34 13.32
N TYR A 175 -2.43 24.59 12.23
CA TYR A 175 -2.00 25.46 11.13
C TYR A 175 -2.93 26.66 10.86
N GLY A 176 -4.04 26.80 11.59
CA GLY A 176 -4.93 27.95 11.50
C GLY A 176 -5.72 28.06 10.18
N ILE A 177 -5.97 26.93 9.52
CA ILE A 177 -6.71 26.88 8.25
C ILE A 177 -8.22 27.02 8.44
N THR A 178 -8.91 27.51 7.41
CA THR A 178 -10.37 27.79 7.43
C THR A 178 -11.20 26.79 6.63
N ILE A 179 -10.59 25.70 6.14
CA ILE A 179 -11.28 24.69 5.33
C ILE A 179 -12.13 23.81 6.25
N GLU A 180 -13.45 23.83 6.08
CA GLU A 180 -14.36 22.96 6.83
C GLU A 180 -14.25 21.49 6.35
N PRO A 181 -13.85 20.55 7.25
CA PRO A 181 -13.72 19.14 6.92
C PRO A 181 -15.08 18.45 6.86
N ILE A 182 -15.26 17.54 5.90
CA ILE A 182 -16.44 16.66 5.84
C ILE A 182 -16.11 15.38 6.61
N ASN A 183 -16.55 15.34 7.87
CA ASN A 183 -16.27 14.26 8.79
C ASN A 183 -17.41 13.25 8.89
N VAL A 184 -17.05 12.02 9.24
CA VAL A 184 -17.98 11.00 9.75
C VAL A 184 -17.76 10.88 11.24
N ASN A 185 -18.85 10.92 12.01
CA ASN A 185 -18.80 10.65 13.43
C ASN A 185 -18.98 9.14 13.67
N ILE A 186 -17.97 8.51 14.27
CA ILE A 186 -18.00 7.10 14.65
C ILE A 186 -17.75 7.03 16.15
N LEU A 187 -18.78 6.67 16.92
CA LEU A 187 -18.68 6.49 18.38
C LEU A 187 -18.07 7.72 19.10
N GLY A 188 -18.32 8.93 18.58
CA GLY A 188 -17.81 10.17 19.15
C GLY A 188 -16.46 10.63 18.59
N TRP A 189 -15.87 9.91 17.64
CA TRP A 189 -14.66 10.33 16.92
C TRP A 189 -15.01 10.91 15.56
N GLU A 190 -14.53 12.11 15.30
CA GLU A 190 -14.64 12.74 13.99
C GLU A 190 -13.46 12.34 13.12
N TYR A 191 -13.74 11.71 11.97
CA TYR A 191 -12.70 11.32 11.03
C TYR A 191 -13.08 11.70 9.61
N PRO A 192 -12.14 12.16 8.76
CA PRO A 192 -12.46 12.61 7.41
C PRO A 192 -13.07 11.48 6.56
N LEU A 193 -14.18 11.76 5.88
CA LEU A 193 -14.99 10.75 5.18
C LEU A 193 -14.17 9.89 4.21
N CYS A 194 -13.37 10.50 3.33
CA CYS A 194 -12.61 9.73 2.34
C CYS A 194 -11.44 8.98 2.97
N ARG A 195 -10.76 9.55 3.98
CA ARG A 195 -9.74 8.81 4.75
C ARG A 195 -10.37 7.60 5.42
N PHE A 196 -11.59 7.74 5.97
CA PHE A 196 -12.30 6.64 6.62
C PHE A 196 -12.55 5.50 5.63
N LEU A 197 -13.23 5.83 4.53
CA LEU A 197 -13.58 4.86 3.50
C LEU A 197 -12.32 4.16 2.93
N TRP A 198 -11.23 4.89 2.70
CA TRP A 198 -10.03 4.35 2.04
C TRP A 198 -9.24 3.48 3.00
N ASN A 199 -9.03 3.92 4.24
CA ASN A 199 -8.16 3.25 5.20
C ASN A 199 -8.87 2.14 5.99
N PHE A 200 -10.15 2.29 6.32
CA PHE A 200 -10.88 1.35 7.18
C PHE A 200 -11.78 0.39 6.42
N ILE A 201 -12.25 0.74 5.22
CA ILE A 201 -13.13 -0.14 4.43
C ILE A 201 -12.36 -0.75 3.27
N PHE A 202 -11.94 0.06 2.31
CA PHE A 202 -11.39 -0.45 1.06
C PHE A 202 -10.02 -1.07 1.24
N MET A 203 -9.11 -0.44 2.00
CA MET A 203 -7.77 -0.98 2.19
C MET A 203 -7.81 -2.37 2.83
N PRO A 204 -8.46 -2.62 3.99
CA PRO A 204 -8.57 -3.97 4.55
C PRO A 204 -9.22 -4.96 3.58
N LEU A 205 -10.27 -4.55 2.85
CA LEU A 205 -10.94 -5.40 1.87
C LEU A 205 -10.00 -5.90 0.77
N PHE A 206 -9.27 -5.01 0.10
CA PHE A 206 -8.39 -5.40 -1.01
C PHE A 206 -7.11 -6.09 -0.55
N VAL A 207 -6.62 -5.67 0.61
CA VAL A 207 -5.29 -6.04 1.09
C VAL A 207 -5.30 -7.38 1.81
N THR A 208 -6.35 -7.70 2.58
CA THR A 208 -6.50 -9.01 3.24
C THR A 208 -6.62 -10.16 2.25
N LEU A 209 -7.09 -9.91 1.02
CA LEU A 209 -7.13 -10.93 -0.03
C LEU A 209 -5.74 -11.55 -0.27
N ILE A 210 -4.69 -10.72 -0.27
CA ILE A 210 -3.32 -11.13 -0.61
C ILE A 210 -2.84 -12.32 0.25
N PRO A 211 -2.80 -12.24 1.59
CA PRO A 211 -2.30 -13.33 2.42
C PRO A 211 -3.20 -14.56 2.37
N PHE A 212 -4.53 -14.42 2.29
CA PHE A 212 -5.44 -15.56 2.17
C PHE A 212 -5.21 -16.37 0.90
N ILE A 213 -4.80 -15.72 -0.18
CA ILE A 213 -4.51 -16.43 -1.44
C ILE A 213 -3.17 -17.15 -1.38
N PHE A 214 -2.17 -16.55 -0.75
CA PHE A 214 -0.92 -17.27 -0.50
C PHE A 214 -1.15 -18.49 0.40
N LEU A 215 -2.06 -18.41 1.38
CA LEU A 215 -2.49 -19.59 2.14
C LEU A 215 -3.20 -20.63 1.26
N TYR A 216 -4.10 -20.20 0.37
CA TYR A 216 -4.78 -21.09 -0.58
C TYR A 216 -3.80 -21.79 -1.53
N LEU A 217 -2.82 -21.07 -2.07
CA LEU A 217 -1.76 -21.63 -2.91
C LEU A 217 -0.86 -22.57 -2.12
N ALA A 218 -0.52 -22.24 -0.88
CA ALA A 218 0.22 -23.10 0.01
C ALA A 218 -0.55 -24.42 0.29
N TRP A 219 -1.87 -24.36 0.43
CA TRP A 219 -2.70 -25.55 0.60
C TRP A 219 -2.65 -26.46 -0.64
N LYS A 220 -2.75 -25.87 -1.84
CA LYS A 220 -2.80 -26.64 -3.11
C LYS A 220 -1.45 -27.15 -3.61
N THR A 221 -0.34 -26.70 -3.05
CA THR A 221 1.00 -27.05 -3.52
C THR A 221 1.73 -27.93 -2.52
N PHE A 222 2.80 -28.60 -2.97
CA PHE A 222 3.56 -29.53 -2.15
C PHE A 222 5.05 -29.16 -2.09
N GLY A 223 5.74 -29.67 -1.06
CA GLY A 223 7.18 -29.53 -0.90
C GLY A 223 7.64 -28.09 -0.61
N VAL A 224 8.71 -27.66 -1.28
CA VAL A 224 9.37 -26.36 -1.05
C VAL A 224 8.46 -25.19 -1.44
N LEU A 225 7.62 -25.34 -2.47
CA LEU A 225 6.66 -24.33 -2.92
C LEU A 225 5.62 -24.02 -1.84
N ARG A 226 5.11 -25.05 -1.14
CA ARG A 226 4.17 -24.86 -0.03
C ARG A 226 4.76 -24.00 1.09
N LYS A 227 6.02 -24.27 1.45
CA LYS A 227 6.74 -23.49 2.48
C LYS A 227 6.93 -22.05 2.04
N SER A 228 7.33 -21.82 0.78
CA SER A 228 7.49 -20.49 0.21
C SER A 228 6.18 -19.69 0.22
N TYR A 229 5.06 -20.29 -0.24
CA TYR A 229 3.77 -19.61 -0.23
C TYR A 229 3.25 -19.34 1.18
N ALA A 230 3.43 -20.28 2.12
CA ALA A 230 3.05 -20.07 3.52
C ALA A 230 3.85 -18.91 4.15
N LEU A 231 5.17 -18.84 3.91
CA LEU A 231 6.00 -17.75 4.40
C LEU A 231 5.62 -16.42 3.75
N ASN A 232 5.29 -16.40 2.45
CA ASN A 232 4.77 -15.20 1.80
C ASN A 232 3.45 -14.73 2.47
N ALA A 233 2.53 -15.64 2.77
CA ALA A 233 1.29 -15.29 3.48
C ALA A 233 1.57 -14.64 4.85
N ILE A 234 2.46 -15.26 5.65
CA ILE A 234 2.86 -14.75 6.97
C ILE A 234 3.51 -13.37 6.84
N GLY A 235 4.42 -13.20 5.88
CA GLY A 235 5.06 -11.92 5.61
C GLY A 235 4.04 -10.83 5.29
N PHE A 236 3.09 -11.09 4.38
CA PHE A 236 2.04 -10.13 4.08
C PHE A 236 1.11 -9.85 5.28
N PHE A 237 0.73 -10.86 6.05
CA PHE A 237 -0.05 -10.65 7.29
C PHE A 237 0.67 -9.72 8.27
N LEU A 238 1.95 -9.99 8.55
CA LEU A 238 2.74 -9.16 9.45
C LEU A 238 2.88 -7.74 8.92
N TYR A 239 3.12 -7.58 7.61
CA TYR A 239 3.19 -6.27 6.98
C TYR A 239 1.90 -5.45 7.22
N PHE A 240 0.73 -6.08 7.06
CA PHE A 240 -0.56 -5.40 7.27
C PHE A 240 -0.87 -5.14 8.74
N ILE A 241 -0.50 -6.06 9.63
CA ILE A 241 -0.58 -5.83 11.08
C ILE A 241 0.24 -4.60 11.45
N GLY A 242 1.49 -4.50 10.96
CA GLY A 242 2.33 -3.33 11.19
C GLY A 242 1.68 -2.04 10.68
N ARG A 243 1.09 -2.05 9.48
CA ARG A 243 0.39 -0.89 8.91
C ARG A 243 -0.83 -0.45 9.73
N ILE A 244 -1.67 -1.40 10.17
CA ILE A 244 -2.86 -1.11 10.98
C ILE A 244 -2.43 -0.61 12.37
N LEU A 245 -1.42 -1.24 12.95
CA LEU A 245 -0.89 -0.87 14.27
C LEU A 245 -0.32 0.55 14.26
N GLN A 246 0.30 0.99 13.16
CA GLN A 246 0.74 2.39 13.02
C GLN A 246 -0.44 3.36 13.20
N GLY A 247 -1.57 3.11 12.53
CA GLY A 247 -2.76 3.96 12.67
C GLY A 247 -3.42 3.84 14.06
N ALA A 248 -3.47 2.64 14.63
CA ALA A 248 -4.08 2.42 15.95
C ALA A 248 -3.27 3.08 17.09
N LEU A 249 -1.94 3.06 17.01
CA LEU A 249 -1.06 3.67 18.02
C LEU A 249 -1.00 5.19 17.91
N ASP A 250 -1.30 5.75 16.74
CA ASP A 250 -1.49 7.19 16.55
C ASP A 250 -2.62 7.70 17.43
N VAL A 251 -3.78 7.03 17.34
CA VAL A 251 -4.98 7.35 18.13
C VAL A 251 -4.77 7.10 19.63
N ALA A 252 -3.95 6.12 20.00
CA ALA A 252 -3.66 5.81 21.40
C ALA A 252 -2.66 6.77 22.06
N VAL A 253 -2.09 7.73 21.32
CA VAL A 253 -1.11 8.74 21.80
C VAL A 253 0.08 8.08 22.55
N LEU A 254 0.60 6.98 22.00
CA LEU A 254 1.78 6.28 22.54
C LEU A 254 2.99 6.46 21.60
N PRO A 255 3.65 7.63 21.61
CA PRO A 255 4.64 8.00 20.59
C PRO A 255 5.86 7.05 20.56
N HIS A 256 6.34 6.60 21.71
CA HIS A 256 7.50 5.71 21.79
C HIS A 256 7.24 4.33 21.17
N VAL A 257 6.04 3.78 21.40
CA VAL A 257 5.66 2.47 20.89
C VAL A 257 5.36 2.56 19.38
N ARG A 258 4.71 3.65 18.95
CA ARG A 258 4.45 3.97 17.55
C ARG A 258 5.73 4.09 16.73
N ALA A 259 6.76 4.73 17.28
CA ALA A 259 8.02 4.96 16.59
C ALA A 259 8.81 3.67 16.29
N ILE A 260 8.65 2.63 17.11
CA ILE A 260 9.48 1.41 17.03
C ILE A 260 8.69 0.20 16.52
N LEU A 261 7.53 -0.08 17.11
CA LEU A 261 6.88 -1.37 16.97
C LEU A 261 6.32 -1.61 15.55
N PRO A 262 5.52 -0.71 14.95
CA PRO A 262 5.05 -0.86 13.57
C PRO A 262 6.19 -1.00 12.53
N PRO A 263 7.22 -0.13 12.51
CA PRO A 263 8.32 -0.29 11.56
C PRO A 263 9.08 -1.62 11.73
N LEU A 264 9.34 -2.07 12.97
CA LEU A 264 10.02 -3.35 13.19
C LEU A 264 9.21 -4.55 12.72
N ILE A 265 7.88 -4.54 12.93
CA ILE A 265 6.99 -5.59 12.40
C ILE A 265 7.03 -5.59 10.87
N ILE A 266 7.00 -4.41 10.24
CA ILE A 266 7.12 -4.28 8.79
C ILE A 266 8.48 -4.78 8.29
N LEU A 267 9.58 -4.46 8.96
CA LEU A 267 10.91 -4.96 8.60
C LEU A 267 10.99 -6.49 8.71
N LEU A 268 10.48 -7.05 9.80
CA LEU A 268 10.38 -8.49 9.97
C LEU A 268 9.57 -9.14 8.85
N ALA A 269 8.44 -8.53 8.48
CA ALA A 269 7.63 -8.97 7.36
C ALA A 269 8.41 -8.99 6.04
N LEU A 270 9.14 -7.92 5.72
CA LEU A 270 9.97 -7.84 4.50
C LEU A 270 11.08 -8.89 4.50
N LEU A 271 11.71 -9.13 5.64
CA LEU A 271 12.75 -10.16 5.79
C LEU A 271 12.16 -11.56 5.57
N ILE A 272 10.98 -11.84 6.10
CA ILE A 272 10.25 -13.10 5.86
C ILE A 272 9.92 -13.24 4.36
N LEU A 273 9.48 -12.17 3.69
CA LEU A 273 9.24 -12.18 2.24
C LEU A 273 10.52 -12.49 1.46
N VAL A 274 11.67 -11.93 1.84
CA VAL A 274 12.96 -12.28 1.21
C VAL A 274 13.23 -13.77 1.39
N ILE A 275 13.17 -14.29 2.63
CA ILE A 275 13.42 -15.71 2.93
C ILE A 275 12.48 -16.62 2.13
N ALA A 276 11.19 -16.29 2.10
CA ALA A 276 10.16 -17.04 1.39
C ALA A 276 10.54 -17.24 -0.09
N ASN A 277 11.10 -16.21 -0.71
CA ASN A 277 11.45 -16.20 -2.12
C ASN A 277 12.87 -16.74 -2.38
N THR A 278 13.73 -16.86 -1.38
CA THR A 278 15.02 -17.56 -1.54
C THR A 278 14.86 -19.08 -1.55
N TYR A 279 13.92 -19.64 -0.78
CA TYR A 279 13.69 -21.10 -0.73
C TYR A 279 13.37 -21.72 -2.09
N GLU A 280 12.68 -21.00 -2.98
CA GLU A 280 12.33 -21.50 -4.31
C GLU A 280 13.55 -21.60 -5.25
N GLN A 281 14.68 -20.93 -4.93
CA GLN A 281 15.92 -20.97 -5.72
C GLN A 281 16.84 -22.15 -5.38
N LEU A 282 16.61 -22.88 -4.28
CA LEU A 282 17.41 -24.05 -3.89
C LEU A 282 17.05 -25.32 -4.70
N LYS A 283 16.57 -25.15 -5.93
CA LYS A 283 16.24 -26.20 -6.89
C LYS A 283 17.08 -26.02 -8.13
#